data_AF-A0AA38WV24-F1
#
_entry.id   AF-A0AA38WV24-F1
#
_cell.length_a   1.000
_cell.length_b   1.000
_cell.length_c   1.000
_cell.angle_alpha   90.00
_cell.angle_beta   90.00
_cell.angle_gamma   90.00
#
_symmetry.space_group_name_H-M   'P 1'
#
loop_
_entity.id
_entity.type
_entity.pdbx_description
1 polymer ?
#
loop_
_entity_poly.entity_id
_entity_poly.type
_entity_poly.pdbx_seq_one_letter_code
_entity_poly.pdbx_strand_id
1 'polypeptide(L)'
;MGPSIEIVMGWVPVCRNAINEVKGKKKEKQDDDKALRNDVNIGSNEPIDIDEMEEAFGSIGSKPPRSFGPMDRFATMTKFEGKRKQQDDLSSVVRKEMMIRAKEYICGWAYECAIPFHAFERDSFKRAAEAIGQYGPRLPPPTRYEMGDI
;
A
#
# COMPACT_ATOMS: atom_id res chain seq x y z
N MET A 1 6.32 -48.27 -42.00
CA MET A 1 6.51 -46.89 -42.49
C MET A 1 6.68 -45.98 -41.30
N GLY A 2 7.91 -45.60 -40.96
CA GLY A 2 8.17 -44.59 -39.93
C GLY A 2 7.98 -43.18 -40.52
N PRO A 3 7.63 -42.17 -39.71
CA PRO A 3 7.50 -40.81 -40.20
C PRO A 3 8.83 -40.29 -40.75
N SER A 4 8.78 -39.63 -41.92
CA SER A 4 9.96 -39.04 -42.58
C SER A 4 10.67 -38.06 -41.65
N ILE A 5 12.01 -38.11 -41.64
CA ILE A 5 12.89 -37.25 -40.83
C ILE A 5 12.59 -35.75 -41.04
N GLU A 6 12.18 -35.35 -42.26
CA GLU A 6 11.78 -33.97 -42.56
C GLU A 6 10.53 -33.52 -41.81
N ILE A 7 9.58 -34.42 -41.55
CA ILE A 7 8.40 -34.14 -40.73
C ILE A 7 8.86 -33.88 -39.29
N VAL A 8 9.74 -34.71 -38.74
CA VAL A 8 10.24 -34.50 -37.36
C VAL A 8 11.04 -33.20 -37.23
N MET A 9 11.87 -32.86 -38.23
CA MET A 9 12.67 -31.63 -38.25
C MET A 9 11.80 -30.35 -38.35
N GLY A 10 10.66 -30.40 -39.03
CA GLY A 10 9.73 -29.27 -39.14
C GLY A 10 8.98 -28.93 -37.85
N TRP A 11 8.77 -29.89 -36.94
CA TRP A 11 8.01 -29.69 -35.70
C TRP A 11 8.86 -29.17 -34.53
N VAL A 12 10.18 -29.42 -34.54
CA VAL A 12 11.09 -28.94 -33.48
C VAL A 12 11.08 -27.40 -33.34
N PRO A 13 11.15 -26.60 -34.42
CA PRO A 13 11.02 -25.14 -34.34
C PRO A 13 9.66 -24.68 -33.84
N VAL A 14 8.57 -25.37 -34.23
CA VAL A 14 7.20 -25.03 -33.82
C VAL A 14 7.03 -25.19 -32.31
N CYS A 15 7.44 -26.33 -31.75
CA CYS A 15 7.38 -26.58 -30.31
C CYS A 15 8.28 -25.59 -29.55
N ARG A 16 9.46 -25.29 -30.06
CA ARG A 16 10.38 -24.30 -29.47
C ARG A 16 9.77 -22.90 -29.44
N ASN A 17 9.14 -22.47 -30.54
CA ASN A 17 8.49 -21.17 -30.64
C ASN A 17 7.27 -21.08 -29.71
N ALA A 18 6.45 -22.13 -29.62
CA ALA A 18 5.34 -22.20 -28.67
C ALA A 18 5.81 -22.06 -27.21
N ILE A 19 6.91 -22.74 -26.83
CA ILE A 19 7.49 -22.61 -25.48
C ILE A 19 8.01 -21.19 -25.24
N ASN A 20 8.69 -20.60 -26.21
CA ASN A 20 9.24 -19.25 -26.10
C ASN A 20 8.13 -18.19 -26.01
N GLU A 21 7.03 -18.37 -26.75
CA GLU A 21 5.88 -17.48 -26.69
C GLU A 21 5.22 -17.52 -25.30
N VAL A 22 5.03 -18.71 -24.73
CA VAL A 22 4.50 -18.87 -23.36
C VAL A 22 5.43 -18.23 -22.32
N LYS A 23 6.75 -18.42 -22.46
CA LYS A 23 7.74 -17.79 -21.59
C LYS A 23 7.74 -16.27 -21.72
N GLY A 24 7.63 -15.77 -22.96
CA GLY A 24 7.54 -14.35 -23.26
C GLY A 24 6.33 -13.71 -22.60
N LYS A 25 5.15 -14.28 -22.81
CA LYS A 25 3.90 -13.82 -22.16
C LYS A 25 3.97 -13.83 -20.63
N LYS A 26 4.62 -14.83 -20.04
CA LYS A 26 4.82 -14.89 -18.58
C LYS A 26 5.73 -13.77 -18.10
N LYS A 27 6.80 -13.47 -18.85
CA LYS A 27 7.73 -12.39 -18.53
C LYS A 27 7.07 -11.02 -18.67
N GLU A 28 6.32 -10.79 -19.74
CA GLU A 28 5.57 -9.55 -19.96
C GLU A 28 4.63 -9.25 -18.79
N LYS A 29 3.80 -10.21 -18.37
CA LYS A 29 2.94 -10.06 -17.18
C LYS A 29 3.71 -9.74 -15.90
N GLN A 30 4.91 -10.30 -15.76
CA GLN A 30 5.77 -10.03 -14.60
C GLN A 30 6.35 -8.62 -14.66
N ASP A 31 6.75 -8.17 -15.84
CA ASP A 31 7.30 -6.83 -16.05
C ASP A 31 6.20 -5.76 -15.86
N ASP A 32 4.97 -6.03 -16.31
CA ASP A 32 3.79 -5.18 -16.09
C ASP A 32 3.42 -5.08 -14.60
N ASP A 33 3.34 -6.20 -13.87
CA ASP A 33 3.10 -6.19 -12.41
C ASP A 33 4.19 -5.41 -11.67
N LYS A 34 5.45 -5.56 -12.10
CA LYS A 34 6.56 -4.80 -11.54
C LYS A 34 6.44 -3.31 -11.82
N ALA A 35 6.00 -2.92 -13.02
CA ALA A 35 5.78 -1.52 -13.37
C ALA A 35 4.69 -0.90 -12.49
N LEU A 36 3.54 -1.58 -12.34
CA LEU A 36 2.44 -1.14 -11.46
C LEU A 36 2.90 -0.98 -10.01
N ARG A 37 3.70 -1.91 -9.49
CA ARG A 37 4.22 -1.84 -8.12
C ARG A 37 5.24 -0.72 -7.91
N ASN A 38 6.03 -0.40 -8.92
CA ASN A 38 7.03 0.67 -8.85
C ASN A 38 6.41 2.07 -8.91
N ASP A 39 5.18 2.18 -9.43
CA ASP A 39 4.44 3.45 -9.50
C ASP A 39 3.88 3.90 -8.13
N VAL A 40 3.77 2.99 -7.17
CA VAL A 40 3.30 3.30 -5.82
C VAL A 40 4.34 4.13 -5.07
N ASN A 41 4.07 5.43 -4.90
CA ASN A 41 5.01 6.39 -4.31
C ASN A 41 4.49 7.02 -3.02
N ILE A 42 4.60 6.29 -1.91
CA ILE A 42 4.15 6.75 -0.58
C ILE A 42 5.09 7.82 0.01
N GLY A 43 6.37 7.76 -0.34
CA GLY A 43 7.41 8.66 0.20
C GLY A 43 7.71 9.87 -0.68
N SER A 44 6.83 10.22 -1.63
CA SER A 44 7.07 11.38 -2.48
C SER A 44 7.23 12.65 -1.64
N ASN A 45 8.08 13.56 -2.10
CA ASN A 45 8.35 14.82 -1.42
C ASN A 45 7.42 15.95 -1.94
N GLU A 46 6.38 15.58 -2.69
CA GLU A 46 5.38 16.50 -3.23
C GLU A 46 4.42 16.88 -2.10
N PRO A 47 4.34 18.17 -1.73
CA PRO A 47 3.54 18.58 -0.58
C PRO A 47 2.07 18.23 -0.80
N ILE A 48 1.53 17.39 0.07
CA ILE A 48 0.08 17.19 0.17
C ILE A 48 -0.50 18.36 0.96
N ASP A 49 -1.60 18.94 0.48
CA ASP A 49 -2.40 19.85 1.30
C ASP A 49 -3.10 19.05 2.41
N ILE A 50 -2.45 18.99 3.57
CA ILE A 50 -2.91 18.21 4.73
C ILE A 50 -4.24 18.76 5.24
N ASP A 51 -4.50 20.06 5.09
CA ASP A 51 -5.70 20.71 5.64
C ASP A 51 -6.95 20.29 4.86
N GLU A 52 -6.90 20.28 3.53
CA GLU A 52 -8.01 19.80 2.67
C GLU A 52 -8.29 18.31 2.92
N MET A 53 -7.25 17.53 3.18
CA MET A 53 -7.39 16.09 3.33
C MET A 53 -7.77 15.62 4.75
N GLU A 54 -7.46 16.41 5.79
CA GLU A 54 -7.98 16.18 7.16
C GLU A 54 -9.51 16.37 7.21
N GLU A 55 -10.10 17.21 6.36
CA GLU A 55 -11.55 17.33 6.20
C GLU A 55 -12.17 16.09 5.52
N ALA A 56 -11.51 15.54 4.49
CA ALA A 56 -12.01 14.38 3.75
C ALA A 56 -11.86 13.04 4.49
N PHE A 57 -10.78 12.86 5.26
CA PHE A 57 -10.49 11.60 5.97
C PHE A 57 -10.80 11.64 7.48
N GLY A 58 -11.34 12.75 7.97
CA GLY A 58 -11.65 12.99 9.37
C GLY A 58 -10.39 13.25 10.22
N SER A 59 -10.54 14.06 11.27
CA SER A 59 -9.43 14.49 12.12
C SER A 59 -8.69 13.30 12.75
N ILE A 60 -7.50 13.02 12.22
CA ILE A 60 -6.54 12.09 12.82
C ILE A 60 -5.91 12.82 14.02
N GLY A 61 -6.65 12.89 15.12
CA GLY A 61 -6.11 13.06 16.47
C GLY A 61 -5.81 14.47 16.99
N SER A 62 -6.19 15.57 16.33
CA SER A 62 -6.00 16.90 16.92
C SER A 62 -7.18 17.27 17.84
N LYS A 63 -7.01 17.07 19.15
CA LYS A 63 -7.76 17.89 20.12
C LYS A 63 -7.26 19.33 19.94
N PRO A 64 -8.13 20.35 19.84
CA PRO A 64 -7.68 21.73 19.74
C PRO A 64 -6.76 22.05 20.93
N PRO A 65 -5.65 22.80 20.71
CA PRO A 65 -4.79 23.21 21.80
C PRO A 65 -5.64 23.97 22.81
N ARG A 66 -5.73 23.45 24.05
CA ARG A 66 -6.39 24.16 25.15
C ARG A 66 -5.82 25.57 25.18
N SER A 67 -6.69 26.58 25.15
CA SER A 67 -6.28 27.98 25.26
C SER A 67 -5.72 28.21 26.66
N PHE A 68 -4.40 28.02 26.82
CA PHE A 68 -3.69 28.36 28.05
C PHE A 68 -3.67 29.88 28.17
N GLY A 69 -4.41 30.41 29.16
CA GLY A 69 -4.33 31.82 29.53
C GLY A 69 -2.91 32.17 30.00
N PRO A 70 -2.53 33.47 30.03
CA PRO A 70 -1.20 33.91 30.47
C PRO A 70 -0.77 33.36 31.83
N MET A 71 -1.75 33.17 32.74
CA MET A 71 -1.57 32.63 34.09
C MET A 71 -1.15 31.15 34.13
N ASP A 72 -1.62 30.39 33.14
CA ASP A 72 -1.59 28.91 33.13
C ASP A 72 -0.19 28.37 32.71
N ARG A 73 0.70 29.29 32.30
CA ARG A 73 2.13 29.03 32.00
C ARG A 73 2.98 28.78 33.25
N PHE A 74 2.61 29.39 34.37
CA PHE A 74 3.40 29.31 35.61
C PHE A 74 2.96 28.15 36.50
N ALA A 75 1.71 27.68 36.36
CA ALA A 75 1.18 26.55 37.14
C ALA A 75 1.79 25.19 36.73
N THR A 76 2.21 25.04 35.47
CA THR A 76 2.78 23.80 34.93
C THR A 76 4.29 23.65 35.18
N MET A 77 4.95 24.69 35.67
CA MET A 77 6.41 24.75 35.82
C MET A 77 6.95 24.07 37.09
N THR A 78 6.08 23.46 37.91
CA THR A 78 6.48 22.85 39.19
C THR A 78 6.90 21.39 39.09
N LYS A 79 6.91 20.77 37.89
CA LYS A 79 7.42 19.41 37.72
C LYS A 79 8.23 19.27 36.42
N PHE A 80 9.43 18.72 36.60
CA PHE A 80 10.34 18.10 35.61
C PHE A 80 11.52 18.92 35.08
N GLU A 81 12.68 18.57 35.64
CA GLU A 81 13.98 18.45 34.98
C GLU A 81 13.86 18.05 33.50
N GLY A 82 14.64 18.70 32.63
CA GLY A 82 15.12 18.12 31.37
C GLY A 82 14.09 17.55 30.39
N LYS A 83 13.01 18.27 30.04
CA LYS A 83 12.20 17.88 28.87
C LYS A 83 12.66 18.61 27.61
N ARG A 84 13.39 17.86 26.78
CA ARG A 84 13.75 18.21 25.40
C ARG A 84 12.46 18.57 24.66
N LYS A 85 12.25 19.86 24.41
CA LYS A 85 11.15 20.33 23.56
C LYS A 85 11.53 20.08 22.10
N GLN A 86 10.58 19.49 21.36
CA GLN A 86 10.35 19.71 19.93
C GLN A 86 11.38 19.10 18.95
N GLN A 87 11.33 17.78 18.81
CA GLN A 87 11.58 17.10 17.51
C GLN A 87 10.40 16.21 17.10
N ASP A 88 9.22 16.43 17.71
CA ASP A 88 8.03 15.62 17.46
C ASP A 88 7.25 16.07 16.21
N ASP A 89 7.52 17.25 15.64
CA ASP A 89 6.65 17.85 14.61
C ASP A 89 6.93 17.30 13.20
N LEU A 90 8.13 17.51 12.64
CA LEU A 90 8.47 17.10 11.27
C LEU A 90 8.31 15.59 11.02
N SER A 91 8.76 14.74 11.95
CA SER A 91 8.65 13.29 11.78
C SER A 91 7.21 12.78 11.90
N SER A 92 6.34 13.53 12.60
CA SER A 92 4.92 13.21 12.69
C SER A 92 4.18 13.64 11.43
N VAL A 93 4.53 14.79 10.85
CA VAL A 93 3.98 15.29 9.58
C VAL A 93 4.28 14.31 8.44
N VAL A 94 5.55 13.91 8.29
CA VAL A 94 5.95 12.93 7.25
C VAL A 94 5.20 11.60 7.42
N ARG A 95 5.02 11.12 8.66
CA ARG A 95 4.26 9.89 8.93
C ARG A 95 2.78 10.04 8.58
N LYS A 96 2.17 11.19 8.85
CA LYS A 96 0.78 11.48 8.44
C LYS A 96 0.66 11.48 6.93
N GLU A 97 1.56 12.16 6.23
CA GLU A 97 1.58 12.25 4.77
C GLU A 97 1.69 10.87 4.10
N MET A 98 2.58 10.01 4.60
CA MET A 98 2.68 8.63 4.14
C MET A 98 1.40 7.82 4.40
N MET A 99 0.79 8.00 5.57
CA MET A 99 -0.48 7.34 5.92
C MET A 99 -1.62 7.79 5.00
N ILE A 100 -1.64 9.07 4.65
CA ILE A 100 -2.59 9.69 3.76
C ILE A 100 -2.50 9.07 2.35
N ARG A 101 -1.32 9.04 1.75
CA ARG A 101 -1.14 8.42 0.41
C ARG A 101 -1.51 6.95 0.40
N ALA A 102 -1.13 6.22 1.46
CA ALA A 102 -1.53 4.81 1.59
C ALA A 102 -3.05 4.65 1.59
N LYS A 103 -3.79 5.55 2.27
CA LYS A 103 -5.25 5.55 2.27
C LYS A 103 -5.82 5.89 0.89
N GLU A 104 -5.24 6.82 0.13
CA GLU A 104 -5.68 7.14 -1.22
C GLU A 104 -5.64 5.90 -2.14
N TYR A 105 -4.53 5.15 -2.14
CA TYR A 105 -4.42 3.91 -2.91
C TYR A 105 -5.46 2.87 -2.48
N ILE A 106 -5.66 2.69 -1.16
CA ILE A 106 -6.66 1.75 -0.63
C ILE A 106 -8.08 2.17 -1.04
N CYS A 107 -8.42 3.45 -0.90
CA CYS A 107 -9.74 3.99 -1.25
C CYS A 107 -10.01 3.92 -2.76
N GLY A 108 -9.01 4.22 -3.60
CA GLY A 108 -9.11 4.08 -5.05
C GLY A 108 -9.44 2.63 -5.45
N TRP A 109 -8.64 1.68 -4.96
CA TRP A 109 -8.89 0.25 -5.18
C TRP A 109 -10.27 -0.20 -4.67
N ALA A 110 -10.66 0.26 -3.49
CA ALA A 110 -11.93 -0.09 -2.87
C ALA A 110 -13.13 0.42 -3.69
N TYR A 111 -13.03 1.64 -4.21
CA TYR A 111 -14.04 2.23 -5.07
C TYR A 111 -14.17 1.47 -6.39
N GLU A 112 -13.05 1.15 -7.03
CA GLU A 112 -13.01 0.32 -8.25
C GLU A 112 -13.66 -1.06 -8.03
N CYS A 113 -13.44 -1.66 -6.86
CA CYS A 113 -13.98 -2.98 -6.52
C CYS A 113 -15.38 -2.92 -5.88
N ALA A 114 -16.00 -1.74 -5.78
CA ALA A 114 -17.28 -1.51 -5.10
C ALA A 114 -17.33 -2.10 -3.67
N ILE A 115 -16.23 -2.00 -2.93
CA ILE A 115 -16.17 -2.48 -1.54
C ILE A 115 -16.97 -1.55 -0.64
N PRO A 116 -17.93 -2.08 0.14
CA PRO A 116 -18.75 -1.24 0.99
C PRO A 116 -17.98 -0.77 2.22
N PHE A 117 -18.25 0.46 2.69
CA PHE A 117 -17.52 1.11 3.79
C PHE A 117 -17.45 0.26 5.07
N HIS A 118 -18.52 -0.47 5.40
CA HIS A 118 -18.56 -1.33 6.58
C HIS A 118 -17.50 -2.46 6.56
N ALA A 119 -16.90 -2.78 5.41
CA ALA A 119 -15.82 -3.76 5.32
C ALA A 119 -14.54 -3.27 6.02
N PHE A 120 -14.27 -1.96 6.02
CA PHE A 120 -13.10 -1.37 6.67
C PHE A 120 -13.22 -1.33 8.20
N GLU A 121 -14.44 -1.29 8.71
CA GLU A 121 -14.70 -1.28 10.16
C GLU A 121 -14.51 -2.66 10.80
N ARG A 122 -14.55 -3.74 10.00
CA ARG A 122 -14.37 -5.11 10.50
C ARG A 122 -12.95 -5.33 10.97
N ASP A 123 -12.81 -6.07 12.07
CA ASP A 123 -11.50 -6.49 12.57
C ASP A 123 -10.75 -7.41 11.59
N SER A 124 -11.48 -8.08 10.68
CA SER A 124 -10.88 -8.85 9.59
C SER A 124 -10.00 -7.99 8.68
N PHE A 125 -10.41 -6.75 8.37
CA PHE A 125 -9.59 -5.83 7.59
C PHE A 125 -8.30 -5.46 8.33
N LYS A 126 -8.38 -5.19 9.63
CA LYS A 126 -7.20 -4.90 10.47
C LYS A 126 -6.20 -6.06 10.46
N ARG A 127 -6.69 -7.30 10.59
CA ARG A 127 -5.85 -8.50 10.51
C ARG A 127 -5.20 -8.67 9.13
N ALA A 128 -5.94 -8.42 8.05
CA ALA A 128 -5.41 -8.50 6.70
C ALA A 128 -4.33 -7.44 6.44
N ALA A 129 -4.57 -6.19 6.87
CA ALA A 129 -3.60 -5.10 6.76
C ALA A 129 -2.31 -5.38 7.54
N GLU A 130 -2.42 -5.92 8.77
CA GLU A 130 -1.26 -6.31 9.58
C GLU A 130 -0.48 -7.46 8.92
N ALA A 131 -1.17 -8.47 8.39
CA ALA A 131 -0.52 -9.58 7.69
C ALA A 131 0.25 -9.10 6.44
N ILE A 132 -0.36 -8.19 5.65
CA ILE A 132 0.29 -7.55 4.51
C ILE A 132 1.49 -6.71 4.95
N GLY A 133 1.37 -5.96 6.05
CA GLY A 133 2.46 -5.16 6.60
C GLY A 133 3.65 -6.00 7.10
N GLN A 134 3.37 -7.12 7.77
CA GLN A 134 4.40 -8.05 8.26
C GLN A 134 5.10 -8.81 7.14
N TYR A 135 4.37 -9.28 6.13
CA TYR A 135 4.96 -9.91 4.95
C TYR A 135 5.76 -8.88 4.13
N GLY A 136 5.21 -7.68 3.98
CA GLY A 136 5.81 -6.57 3.24
C GLY A 136 5.45 -6.54 1.75
N PRO A 137 6.18 -5.76 0.94
CA PRO A 137 5.95 -5.66 -0.50
C PRO A 137 6.11 -7.01 -1.20
N ARG A 138 5.41 -7.19 -2.32
CA ARG A 138 5.43 -8.40 -3.18
C ARG A 138 4.64 -9.60 -2.63
N LEU A 139 3.71 -9.39 -1.71
CA LEU A 139 2.71 -10.40 -1.41
C LEU A 139 1.89 -10.69 -2.69
N PRO A 140 1.86 -11.92 -3.19
CA PRO A 140 0.97 -12.27 -4.29
C PRO A 140 -0.48 -12.26 -3.80
N PRO A 141 -1.43 -11.81 -4.62
CA PRO A 141 -2.85 -11.90 -4.27
C PRO A 141 -3.27 -13.37 -4.13
N PRO A 142 -4.22 -13.69 -3.22
CA PRO A 142 -4.74 -15.04 -3.10
C PRO A 142 -5.32 -15.55 -4.41
N THR A 143 -5.07 -16.82 -4.72
CA THR A 143 -5.67 -17.49 -5.88
C THR A 143 -7.12 -17.85 -5.59
N ARG A 144 -7.93 -18.05 -6.65
CA ARG A 144 -9.35 -18.42 -6.51
C ARG A 144 -9.53 -19.74 -5.76
N TYR A 145 -8.58 -20.67 -5.89
CA TYR A 145 -8.63 -21.98 -5.24
C TYR A 145 -8.36 -21.85 -3.74
N GLU A 146 -7.34 -21.08 -3.36
CA GLU A 146 -7.02 -20.82 -1.96
C GLU A 146 -8.17 -20.13 -1.23
N MET A 147 -8.93 -19.27 -1.91
CA MET A 147 -10.08 -18.59 -1.31
C MET A 147 -11.27 -19.52 -1.03
N GLY A 148 -11.40 -20.65 -1.73
CA GLY A 148 -12.49 -21.60 -1.54
C GLY A 148 -12.27 -22.60 -0.39
N ASP A 149 -11.01 -22.76 0.03
CA ASP A 149 -10.58 -23.75 1.02
C ASP A 149 -10.44 -23.18 2.45
N ILE A 150 -10.69 -21.87 2.64
CA ILE A 150 -10.60 -21.15 3.93
C ILE A 150 -12.01 -20.84 4.45
#